data_AF-A0A4S3J153-F1
#
_entry.id   AF-A0A4S3J153-F1
#
_cell.length_a   1.000
_cell.length_b   1.000
_cell.length_c   1.000
_cell.angle_alpha   90.00
_cell.angle_beta   90.00
_cell.angle_gamma   90.00
#
_symmetry.space_group_name_H-M   'P 1'
#
loop_
_entity.id
_entity.type
_entity.pdbx_description
1 polymer ?
#
loop_
_entity_poly.entity_id
_entity_poly.type
_entity_poly.pdbx_seq_one_letter_code
_entity_poly.pdbx_strand_id
1 'polypeptide(L)'
;MGGPDPDGAERRSFQKRSRTLLGKAHDLAALRQARVYVVIDHPRATVVYNSVEGIQWPPSDENFESRYPDVHRLSFTDMERAREIPDTEELMCLLEYCKFRSKLLKGINRRVKKRQNPSAPDTFSHIHDHSND
;
A
#
# COMPACT_ATOMS: atom_id res chain seq x y z
N MET A 1 30.55 32.07 -15.66
CA MET A 1 29.64 30.94 -15.94
C MET A 1 29.82 29.92 -14.84
N GLY A 2 28.95 29.90 -13.83
CA GLY A 2 29.02 28.91 -12.74
C GLY A 2 28.57 27.55 -13.26
N GLY A 3 29.44 26.54 -13.20
CA GLY A 3 29.12 25.18 -13.60
C GLY A 3 28.02 24.56 -12.72
N PRO A 4 27.41 23.45 -13.16
CA PRO A 4 26.40 22.75 -12.38
C PRO A 4 26.98 22.36 -11.02
N ASP A 5 26.37 22.86 -9.95
CA ASP A 5 26.64 22.49 -8.56
C ASP A 5 26.52 20.96 -8.43
N PRO A 6 27.63 20.23 -8.21
CA PRO A 6 27.61 18.76 -8.17
C PRO A 6 26.67 18.23 -7.08
N ASP A 7 26.46 19.04 -6.03
CA ASP A 7 25.61 18.71 -4.90
C ASP A 7 24.16 19.20 -5.08
N GLY A 8 23.87 19.94 -6.15
CA GLY A 8 22.57 20.57 -6.37
C GLY A 8 21.44 19.54 -6.50
N ALA A 9 21.71 18.37 -7.08
CA ALA A 9 20.73 17.29 -7.21
C ALA A 9 20.39 16.66 -5.86
N GLU A 10 21.41 16.35 -5.06
CA GLU A 10 21.26 15.78 -3.71
C GLU A 10 20.51 16.76 -2.80
N ARG A 11 20.90 18.05 -2.80
CA ARG A 11 20.23 19.10 -2.04
C ARG A 11 18.75 19.21 -2.37
N ARG A 12 18.39 19.22 -3.66
CA ARG A 12 17.00 19.25 -4.10
C ARG A 12 16.23 18.01 -3.68
N SER A 13 16.86 16.83 -3.76
CA SER A 13 16.26 15.57 -3.32
C SER A 13 15.96 15.59 -1.81
N PHE A 14 16.94 15.98 -0.99
CA PHE A 14 16.77 16.12 0.46
C PHE A 14 15.63 17.08 0.77
N GLN A 15 15.67 18.31 0.23
CA GLN A 15 14.64 19.32 0.48
C GLN A 15 13.24 18.83 0.09
N LYS A 16 13.11 18.13 -1.05
CA LYS A 16 11.83 17.56 -1.50
C LYS A 16 11.33 16.50 -0.52
N ARG A 17 12.18 15.55 -0.12
CA ARG A 17 11.80 14.47 0.80
C ARG A 17 11.46 15.01 2.19
N SER A 18 12.26 15.93 2.73
CA SER A 18 12.00 16.58 4.00
C SER A 18 10.66 17.31 3.98
N ARG A 19 10.37 18.09 2.93
CA ARG A 19 9.07 18.77 2.78
C ARG A 19 7.90 17.78 2.72
N THR A 20 8.04 16.67 2.00
CA THR A 20 7.00 15.63 1.95
C THR A 20 6.77 14.99 3.31
N LEU A 21 7.84 14.64 4.04
CA LEU A 21 7.74 14.07 5.38
C LEU A 21 7.03 15.02 6.35
N LEU A 22 7.40 16.30 6.34
CA LEU A 22 6.76 17.31 7.17
C LEU A 22 5.27 17.50 6.83
N GLY A 23 4.92 17.47 5.54
CA GLY A 23 3.51 17.49 5.12
C GLY A 23 2.73 16.30 5.68
N LYS A 24 3.28 15.09 5.61
CA LYS A 24 2.64 13.89 6.18
C LYS A 24 2.54 13.91 7.70
N ALA A 25 3.57 14.42 8.38
CA ALA A 25 3.55 14.62 9.83
C ALA A 25 2.44 15.61 10.23
N HIS A 26 2.28 16.70 9.47
CA HIS A 26 1.21 17.66 9.70
C HIS A 26 -0.18 17.07 9.45
N ASP A 27 -0.36 16.33 8.35
CA ASP A 27 -1.62 15.64 8.05
C ASP A 27 -2.03 14.70 9.19
N LEU A 28 -1.07 13.93 9.73
CA LEU A 28 -1.30 13.04 10.87
C LEU A 28 -1.75 13.82 12.11
N ALA A 29 -1.09 14.93 12.42
CA ALA A 29 -1.45 15.78 13.53
C ALA A 29 -2.86 16.39 13.36
N ALA A 30 -3.15 16.95 12.18
CA ALA A 30 -4.41 17.63 11.90
C ALA A 30 -5.61 16.67 11.83
N LEU A 31 -5.45 15.53 11.14
CA LEU A 31 -6.57 14.61 10.87
C LEU A 31 -6.83 13.65 12.03
N ARG A 32 -5.80 13.30 12.81
CA ARG A 32 -5.90 12.31 13.89
C ARG A 32 -5.69 12.91 15.28
N GLN A 33 -5.54 14.24 15.38
CA GLN A 33 -5.28 14.95 16.63
C GLN A 33 -4.04 14.39 17.37
N ALA A 34 -3.10 13.85 16.60
CA ALA A 34 -1.87 13.31 17.14
C ALA A 34 -0.88 14.44 17.47
N ARG A 35 -0.11 14.26 18.54
CA ARG A 35 1.04 15.10 18.82
C ARG A 35 2.23 14.51 18.05
N VAL A 36 2.83 15.29 17.16
CA VAL A 36 3.89 14.83 16.26
C VAL A 36 5.08 15.78 16.32
N TYR A 37 6.26 15.21 16.59
CA TYR A 37 7.53 15.92 16.60
C TYR A 37 8.49 15.22 15.64
N VAL A 38 9.11 15.98 14.75
CA VAL A 38 10.04 15.44 13.76
C VAL A 38 11.32 16.27 13.81
N VAL A 39 12.45 15.59 14.01
CA VAL A 39 13.79 16.15 13.83
C VAL A 39 14.41 15.48 12.63
N ILE A 40 14.83 16.27 11.65
CA ILE A 40 15.62 15.82 10.52
C ILE A 40 16.99 16.44 10.68
N ASP A 41 17.95 15.65 11.13
CA ASP A 41 19.34 16.07 11.20
C ASP A 41 20.09 15.58 9.97
N HIS A 42 20.72 16.51 9.24
CA HIS A 42 21.46 16.23 8.02
C HIS A 42 22.61 17.24 7.91
N PRO A 43 23.80 16.84 7.40
CA PRO A 43 24.97 17.73 7.33
C PRO A 43 24.75 19.09 6.67
N ARG A 44 23.70 19.22 5.85
CA ARG A 44 23.38 20.45 5.11
C ARG A 44 22.31 21.31 5.79
N ALA A 45 21.46 20.74 6.63
CA ALA A 45 20.39 21.45 7.32
C ALA A 45 19.75 20.56 8.40
N THR A 46 19.52 21.16 9.57
CA THR A 46 18.68 20.58 10.61
C THR A 46 17.30 21.22 10.54
N VAL A 47 16.25 20.40 10.47
CA VAL A 47 14.87 20.87 10.41
C VAL A 47 14.06 20.24 11.53
N VAL A 48 13.32 21.07 12.25
CA VAL A 48 12.46 20.64 13.36
C VAL A 48 11.02 21.04 13.06
N TYR A 49 10.11 20.10 13.25
CA TYR A 49 8.68 20.33 13.21
C TYR A 49 8.05 19.89 14.54
N ASN A 50 7.19 20.76 15.07
CA ASN A 50 6.40 20.49 16.26
C ASN A 50 4.93 20.80 15.97
N SER A 51 4.05 19.83 16.19
CA SER A 51 2.61 20.03 16.04
C SER A 51 1.96 20.71 17.25
N VAL A 52 2.68 20.80 18.38
CA VAL A 52 2.22 21.45 19.61
C VAL A 52 2.81 22.85 19.68
N GLU A 53 1.98 23.83 19.98
CA GLU A 53 2.45 25.20 20.22
C GLU A 53 3.34 25.24 21.46
N GLY A 54 4.60 25.68 21.28
CA GLY A 54 5.61 25.78 22.34
C GLY A 54 6.80 24.83 22.16
N ILE A 55 7.74 24.92 23.11
CA ILE A 55 9.03 24.20 23.07
C ILE A 55 9.05 23.00 24.03
N GLN A 56 8.01 22.84 24.86
CA GLN A 56 8.00 21.88 25.97
C GLN A 56 7.62 20.44 25.57
N TRP A 57 7.39 20.19 24.29
CA TRP A 57 7.04 18.86 23.79
C TRP A 57 7.90 18.55 22.55
N PRO A 58 8.54 17.37 22.47
CA PRO A 58 8.40 16.21 23.34
C PRO A 58 9.04 16.41 24.72
N PRO A 59 8.62 15.63 25.74
CA PRO A 59 9.33 15.58 27.01
C PRO A 59 10.77 15.11 26.80
N SER A 60 11.68 15.48 27.72
CA SER A 60 13.02 14.90 27.76
C SER A 60 12.95 13.37 27.90
N ASP A 61 13.96 12.66 27.39
CA ASP A 61 14.03 11.19 27.47
C ASP A 61 13.86 10.67 28.90
N GLU A 62 14.46 11.34 29.89
CA GLU A 62 14.33 11.02 31.31
C GLU A 62 12.87 11.02 31.81
N ASN A 63 12.03 11.89 31.22
CA ASN A 63 10.61 12.02 31.54
C ASN A 63 9.72 11.27 30.54
N PHE A 64 10.29 10.68 29.49
CA PHE A 64 9.51 10.06 28.43
C PHE A 64 9.02 8.69 28.87
N GLU A 65 9.93 7.85 29.36
CA GLU A 65 9.63 6.49 29.83
C GLU A 65 8.66 6.48 31.02
N SER A 66 8.76 7.48 31.92
CA SER A 66 7.83 7.61 33.05
C SER A 66 6.43 8.07 32.65
N ARG A 67 6.30 8.86 31.57
CA ARG A 67 5.00 9.34 31.06
C ARG A 67 4.33 8.35 30.11
N TYR A 68 5.11 7.50 29.46
CA TYR A 68 4.64 6.56 28.45
C TYR A 68 5.22 5.16 28.74
N PRO A 69 4.66 4.44 29.74
CA PRO A 69 5.20 3.14 30.16
C PRO A 69 5.15 2.07 29.06
N ASP A 70 4.25 2.23 28.08
CA ASP A 70 4.09 1.34 26.92
C ASP A 70 4.67 1.94 25.63
N VAL A 71 5.70 2.78 25.73
CA VAL A 71 6.34 3.36 24.55
C VAL A 71 6.96 2.27 23.67
N HIS A 72 6.57 2.26 22.40
CA HIS A 72 7.18 1.38 21.42
C HIS A 72 8.19 2.16 20.57
N ARG A 73 9.49 1.91 20.80
CA ARG A 73 10.58 2.52 20.04
C ARG A 73 10.86 1.68 18.79
N LEU A 74 10.61 2.25 17.61
CA LEU A 74 10.88 1.59 16.33
C LEU A 74 12.30 1.94 15.85
N SER A 75 13.11 0.92 15.59
CA SER A 75 14.44 1.09 14.99
C SER A 75 14.35 1.20 13.46
N PHE A 76 15.45 1.58 12.82
CA PHE A 76 15.56 1.55 11.36
C PHE A 76 15.24 0.15 10.80
N THR A 77 15.74 -0.91 11.43
CA THR A 77 15.50 -2.29 11.00
C THR A 77 14.03 -2.68 11.13
N ASP A 78 13.34 -2.22 12.17
CA ASP A 78 11.91 -2.51 12.33
C ASP A 78 11.08 -1.86 11.23
N MET A 79 11.44 -0.64 10.83
CA MET A 79 10.80 0.07 9.72
C MET A 79 11.06 -0.58 8.36
N GLU A 80 12.29 -1.07 8.12
CA GLU A 80 12.60 -1.82 6.89
C GLU A 80 11.80 -3.13 6.81
N ARG A 81 11.69 -3.89 7.91
CA ARG A 81 10.82 -5.08 7.94
C ARG A 81 9.35 -4.75 7.71
N ALA A 82 8.85 -3.68 8.31
CA ALA A 82 7.46 -3.26 8.11
C ALA A 82 7.16 -2.91 6.65
N ARG A 83 8.15 -2.44 5.89
CA ARG A 83 8.03 -2.15 4.46
C ARG A 83 7.95 -3.41 3.59
N GLU A 84 8.52 -4.52 4.04
CA GLU A 84 8.49 -5.80 3.34
C GLU A 84 7.16 -6.54 3.48
N ILE A 85 6.33 -6.14 4.45
CA ILE A 85 5.00 -6.70 4.65
C ILE A 85 4.03 -5.93 3.75
N PRO A 86 3.50 -6.52 2.66
CA PRO A 86 2.51 -5.84 1.83
C PRO A 86 1.29 -5.50 2.68
N ASP A 87 0.73 -4.31 2.45
CA ASP A 87 -0.50 -3.89 3.12
C ASP A 87 -1.56 -4.98 2.92
N THR A 88 -2.29 -5.30 3.99
CA THR A 88 -3.30 -6.35 3.96
C THR A 88 -4.35 -6.04 2.88
N GLU A 89 -4.65 -4.76 2.64
CA GLU A 89 -5.54 -4.35 1.56
C GLU A 89 -4.95 -4.59 0.16
N GLU A 90 -3.66 -4.33 -0.03
CA GLU A 90 -2.96 -4.55 -1.30
C GLU A 90 -2.86 -6.05 -1.63
N LEU A 91 -2.57 -6.86 -0.62
CA LEU A 91 -2.58 -8.32 -0.72
C LEU A 91 -3.98 -8.84 -1.05
N MET A 92 -5.03 -8.30 -0.41
CA MET A 92 -6.42 -8.67 -0.70
C MET A 92 -6.83 -8.32 -2.13
N CYS A 93 -6.48 -7.12 -2.61
CA CYS A 93 -6.69 -6.71 -4.00
C CYS A 93 -6.00 -7.66 -4.99
N LEU A 94 -4.75 -8.06 -4.71
CA LEU A 94 -4.01 -9.00 -5.54
C LEU A 94 -4.67 -10.39 -5.56
N LEU A 95 -5.13 -10.88 -4.41
CA LEU A 95 -5.82 -12.17 -4.30
C LEU A 95 -7.14 -12.17 -5.07
N GLU A 96 -7.90 -11.08 -5.02
CA GLU A 96 -9.14 -10.92 -5.80
C GLU A 96 -8.88 -10.90 -7.30
N TYR A 97 -7.85 -10.16 -7.73
CA TYR A 97 -7.42 -10.15 -9.12
C TYR A 97 -7.01 -11.55 -9.62
N CYS A 98 -6.22 -12.27 -8.83
CA CYS A 98 -5.82 -13.65 -9.13
C CYS A 98 -7.03 -14.61 -9.22
N LYS A 99 -8.00 -14.48 -8.31
CA LYS A 99 -9.26 -15.25 -8.36
C LYS A 99 -10.06 -14.94 -9.62
N PHE A 100 -10.17 -13.66 -10.00
CA PHE A 100 -10.87 -13.23 -11.20
C PHE A 100 -10.22 -13.79 -12.48
N ARG A 101 -8.91 -13.61 -12.64
CA ARG A 101 -8.14 -14.15 -13.79
C ARG A 101 -8.25 -15.67 -13.89
N SER A 102 -8.19 -16.37 -12.77
CA SER A 102 -8.36 -17.84 -12.72
C SER A 102 -9.75 -18.26 -13.22
N LYS A 103 -10.82 -17.55 -12.84
CA LYS A 103 -12.17 -17.80 -13.35
C LYS A 103 -12.27 -17.54 -14.85
N LEU A 104 -11.68 -16.45 -15.33
CA LEU A 104 -11.67 -16.08 -16.75
C LEU A 104 -10.99 -17.15 -17.61
N LEU A 105 -9.80 -17.60 -17.20
CA LEU A 105 -9.04 -18.64 -17.90
C LEU A 105 -9.79 -19.98 -17.93
N LYS A 106 -10.43 -20.37 -16.81
CA LYS A 106 -11.31 -21.55 -16.78
C LYS A 106 -12.49 -21.42 -17.74
N GLY A 107 -13.08 -20.24 -17.84
CA GLY A 107 -14.16 -19.94 -18.79
C GLY A 107 -13.71 -20.08 -20.25
N ILE A 108 -12.52 -19.55 -20.58
CA ILE A 108 -11.93 -19.67 -21.93
C ILE A 108 -11.67 -21.15 -22.26
N ASN A 109 -11.01 -21.90 -21.37
CA ASN A 109 -10.73 -23.32 -21.59
C ASN A 109 -12.01 -24.16 -21.81
N ARG A 110 -13.09 -23.86 -21.09
CA ARG A 110 -14.39 -24.53 -21.30
C ARG A 110 -14.98 -24.22 -22.68
N ARG A 111 -14.88 -22.98 -23.15
CA ARG A 111 -15.36 -22.57 -24.48
C ARG A 111 -14.52 -23.19 -25.60
N VAL A 112 -13.20 -23.30 -25.41
CA VAL A 112 -12.29 -23.95 -26.37
C VAL A 112 -12.61 -25.45 -26.47
N LYS A 113 -12.77 -26.15 -25.33
CA LYS A 113 -13.19 -27.57 -25.33
C LYS A 113 -14.56 -27.80 -25.98
N LYS A 114 -15.54 -26.93 -25.73
CA LYS A 114 -16.88 -27.02 -26.34
C LYS A 114 -16.85 -26.80 -27.87
N ARG A 115 -15.91 -25.99 -28.38
CA ARG A 115 -15.71 -25.79 -29.82
C ARG A 115 -14.95 -26.93 -30.49
N GLN A 116 -14.14 -27.70 -29.74
CA GLN A 116 -13.38 -28.83 -30.26
C GLN A 116 -14.18 -30.15 -30.29
N ASN A 117 -15.23 -30.30 -29.48
CA ASN A 117 -16.15 -31.45 -29.51
C ASN A 117 -17.60 -31.02 -29.80
N PRO A 118 -18.01 -30.91 -31.08
CA PRO A 118 -19.38 -30.53 -31.45
C PRO A 118 -20.40 -31.69 -31.52
N SER A 119 -20.08 -32.93 -31.09
CA SER A 119 -20.96 -34.08 -31.31
C SER A 119 -21.76 -34.53 -30.08
N ALA A 120 -23.03 -34.12 -30.02
CA ALA A 120 -24.14 -35.00 -29.66
C ALA A 120 -25.41 -34.47 -30.34
N PRO A 121 -26.05 -35.24 -31.25
CA PRO A 121 -27.29 -34.83 -31.92
C PRO A 121 -28.49 -35.01 -30.98
N ASP A 122 -29.38 -34.02 -30.96
CA ASP A 122 -30.74 -34.21 -30.42
C ASP A 122 -31.51 -35.10 -31.38
N THR A 123 -31.49 -36.41 -31.13
CA THR A 123 -32.37 -37.38 -31.80
C THR A 123 -33.81 -37.08 -31.41
N PHE A 124 -34.54 -36.43 -32.32
CA PHE A 124 -36.00 -36.46 -32.35
C PHE A 124 -36.44 -37.91 -32.58
N SER A 125 -36.95 -38.55 -31.53
CA SER A 125 -37.61 -39.84 -31.62
C SER A 125 -38.93 -39.71 -32.37
N HIS A 126 -39.01 -40.36 -33.54
CA HIS A 126 -40.25 -40.69 -34.23
C HIS A 126 -41.07 -41.63 -33.34
N ILE A 127 -42.29 -41.26 -32.96
CA ILE A 127 -43.30 -42.20 -32.47
C ILE A 127 -44.34 -42.35 -33.59
N HIS A 128 -44.45 -43.59 -34.08
CA HIS A 128 -45.56 -44.08 -34.88
C HIS A 128 -46.78 -44.20 -33.99
N ASP A 129 -47.92 -43.67 -34.43
CA ASP A 129 -49.23 -44.21 -34.07
C ASP A 129 -50.06 -44.38 -35.35
N HIS A 130 -50.09 -45.62 -35.84
CA HIS A 130 -51.16 -46.14 -36.67
C HIS A 130 -51.93 -47.13 -35.81
N SER A 131 -53.24 -46.92 -35.66
CA SER A 131 -54.20 -48.00 -35.41
C SER A 131 -55.54 -47.62 -36.00
N ASN A 132 -55.99 -48.46 -36.93
CA ASN A 132 -57.33 -48.54 -37.49
C ASN A 132 -58.34 -48.94 -36.40
N ASP A 133 -59.53 -48.34 -36.42
CA ASP A 133 -60.78 -48.99 -36.83
C ASP A 133 -61.84 -47.92 -37.16
#